data_AF-A0A937G9N5-F1
#
_entry.id   AF-A0A937G9N5-F1
#
_cell.length_a   1.000
_cell.length_b   1.000
_cell.length_c   1.000
_cell.angle_alpha   90.00
_cell.angle_beta   90.00
_cell.angle_gamma   90.00
#
_symmetry.space_group_name_H-M   'P 1'
#
loop_
_entity.id
_entity.type
_entity.pdbx_description
1 polymer ?
#
loop_
_entity_poly.entity_id
_entity_poly.type
_entity_poly.pdbx_seq_one_letter_code
_entity_poly.pdbx_strand_id
1 'polypeptide(L)' 'MKFIGFLLALLIILTGFSMLLFLGLFVGYWLTLVGLERVAPKFVYKWIGHEE' A
#
# COMPACT_ATOMS: atom_id res chain seq x y z
N MET A 1 0.30 28.72 -22.34
CA MET A 1 1.46 27.86 -22.67
C MET A 1 2.22 27.39 -21.42
N LYS A 2 2.90 28.26 -20.64
CA LYS A 2 3.70 27.84 -19.46
C LYS A 2 2.90 27.18 -18.32
N PHE A 3 1.72 27.70 -18.00
CA PHE A 3 0.87 27.15 -16.92
C PHE A 3 0.32 25.74 -17.23
N ILE A 4 -0.02 25.48 -18.50
CA ILE A 4 -0.50 24.17 -18.95
C ILE A 4 0.63 23.14 -18.87
N GLY A 5 1.86 23.51 -19.24
CA GLY A 5 3.04 22.65 -19.06
C GLY A 5 3.31 22.31 -17.59
N PHE A 6 3.13 23.29 -16.68
CA PHE A 6 3.23 23.05 -15.23
C PHE A 6 2.15 22.08 -14.73
N LEU A 7 0.89 22.26 -15.15
CA LEU A 7 -0.20 21.35 -14.78
C LEU A 7 0.05 19.93 -15.28
N LEU A 8 0.56 19.76 -16.51
CA LEU A 8 0.93 18.45 -17.05
C LEU A 8 2.06 17.79 -16.26
N ALA A 9 3.11 18.55 -15.93
CA ALA A 9 4.21 18.04 -15.11
C ALA A 9 3.72 17.60 -13.72
N LEU A 10 2.86 18.42 -13.08
CA LEU A 10 2.26 18.08 -11.80
C LEU A 10 1.42 16.80 -11.91
N LEU A 11 0.60 16.67 -12.95
CA LEU A 11 -0.27 15.51 -13.16
C LEU A 11 0.54 14.23 -13.36
N ILE A 12 1.61 14.27 -14.17
CA ILE A 12 2.54 13.15 -14.39
C ILE A 12 3.23 12.75 -13.09
N ILE A 13 3.74 13.71 -12.32
CA ILE A 13 4.38 13.43 -11.03
C ILE A 13 3.35 12.81 -10.09
N LEU A 14 2.15 13.37 -9.98
CA LEU A 14 1.12 12.88 -9.07
C LEU A 14 0.68 11.45 -9.42
N THR A 15 0.50 11.13 -10.71
CA THR A 15 0.12 9.78 -11.16
C THR A 15 1.27 8.78 -11.07
N GLY A 16 2.48 9.16 -11.47
CA GLY A 16 3.64 8.29 -11.36
C GLY A 16 3.99 7.98 -9.89
N PHE A 17 3.97 8.99 -9.02
CA PHE A 17 4.29 8.83 -7.61
C PHE A 17 3.16 8.12 -6.85
N SER A 18 1.89 8.31 -7.22
CA SER A 18 0.78 7.58 -6.59
C SER A 18 0.86 6.08 -6.85
N MET A 19 1.26 5.65 -8.05
CA MET A 19 1.44 4.22 -8.34
C MET A 19 2.57 3.60 -7.51
N LEU A 20 3.68 4.31 -7.35
CA LEU A 20 4.79 3.86 -6.51
C LEU A 20 4.39 3.76 -5.03
N LEU A 21 3.68 4.77 -4.52
CA LEU A 21 3.16 4.77 -3.16
C LEU A 21 2.14 3.65 -2.96
N PHE A 22 1.22 3.46 -3.90
CA PHE A 22 0.23 2.39 -3.84
C PHE A 22 0.90 1.02 -3.80
N LEU A 23 1.88 0.78 -4.68
CA LEU A 23 2.62 -0.48 -4.70
C LEU A 23 3.41 -0.70 -3.40
N GLY A 24 4.09 0.33 -2.90
CA GLY A 24 4.85 0.25 -1.65
C GLY A 24 3.96 -0.05 -0.45
N LEU A 25 2.82 0.62 -0.34
CA LEU A 25 1.83 0.36 0.72
C LEU A 25 1.20 -1.03 0.58
N PHE A 26 0.86 -1.43 -0.65
CA PHE A 26 0.28 -2.75 -0.90
C PHE A 26 1.23 -3.88 -0.54
N VAL A 27 2.48 -3.81 -1.01
CA VAL A 27 3.52 -4.80 -0.70
C VAL A 27 3.88 -4.76 0.79
N GLY A 28 3.99 -3.58 1.39
CA GLY A 28 4.26 -3.42 2.82
C GLY A 28 3.15 -3.99 3.69
N TYR A 29 1.89 -3.74 3.35
CA TYR A 29 0.73 -4.33 4.02
C TYR A 29 0.76 -5.85 3.94
N TRP A 30 1.02 -6.40 2.75
CA TRP A 30 1.11 -7.84 2.56
C TRP A 30 2.23 -8.48 3.40
N LEU A 31 3.44 -7.90 3.36
CA LEU A 31 4.56 -8.35 4.20
C LEU A 31 4.26 -8.28 5.69
N THR A 32 3.54 -7.23 6.11
CA THR A 32 3.11 -7.08 7.51
C THR A 32 2.15 -8.18 7.91
N LEU A 33 1.17 -8.54 7.06
CA LEU A 33 0.25 -9.64 7.32
C LEU A 33 0.99 -10.98 7.44
N VAL A 34 1.85 -11.30 6.47
CA VAL A 34 2.64 -12.55 6.48
C VAL A 34 3.57 -12.61 7.69
N GLY A 35 4.19 -11.49 8.06
CA GLY A 35 5.03 -11.40 9.25
C GLY A 35 4.23 -11.60 10.53
N LEU A 36 3.06 -10.97 10.63
CA LEU A 36 2.18 -11.06 11.79
C LEU A 36 1.62 -12.47 11.97
N GLU A 37 1.28 -13.15 10.86
CA GLU A 37 0.86 -14.56 10.87
C GLU A 37 1.98 -15.46 11.42
N ARG A 38 3.23 -15.21 11.05
CA ARG A 38 4.38 -16.01 11.55
C ARG A 38 4.73 -15.73 13.01
N VAL A 39 4.57 -14.50 13.48
CA VAL A 39 4.95 -14.10 14.85
C VAL A 39 3.82 -14.36 15.85
N ALA A 40 2.58 -14.12 15.47
CA ALA A 40 1.42 -14.17 16.38
C ALA A 40 0.17 -14.77 15.69
N PRO A 41 0.23 -16.02 15.21
CA PRO A 41 -0.85 -16.65 14.44
C PRO A 41 -2.17 -16.67 15.21
N LYS A 42 -2.15 -16.97 16.51
CA LYS A 42 -3.35 -17.01 17.36
C LYS A 42 -4.09 -15.66 17.45
N PHE A 43 -3.35 -14.55 17.42
CA PHE A 43 -3.97 -13.22 17.40
C PHE A 43 -4.58 -12.92 16.03
N VAL A 44 -3.86 -13.25 14.95
CA VAL A 44 -4.33 -13.06 13.58
C VAL A 44 -5.59 -13.88 13.30
N TYR A 45 -5.58 -15.17 13.63
CA TYR A 45 -6.73 -16.07 13.46
C TYR A 45 -7.94 -15.60 14.28
N LYS A 46 -7.74 -15.21 15.53
CA LYS A 46 -8.82 -14.64 16.37
C LYS A 46 -9.39 -13.33 15.80
N TRP A 47 -8.56 -12.49 15.19
CA TRP A 47 -8.99 -11.23 14.56
C TRP A 47 -9.78 -11.45 13.26
N ILE A 48 -9.41 -12.47 12.51
CA ILE A 48 -10.07 -12.87 11.26
C ILE A 48 -11.37 -13.67 11.54
N GLY A 49 -11.68 -13.95 12.81
CA GLY A 49 -12.82 -14.78 13.19
C GLY A 49 -12.62 -16.26 12.86
N HIS A 50 -11.36 -16.66 12.67
CA HIS A 50 -10.99 -18.06 12.50
C HIS A 50 -10.99 -18.71 13.89
N GLU A 51 -12.14 -19.27 14.25
CA GLU A 51 -12.28 -20.21 15.36
C GLU A 51 -11.82 -21.58 14.84
N GLU A 52 -10.78 -22.15 15.46
CA GLU A 52 -10.60 -23.61 15.42
C GLU A 52 -11.74 -24.27 16.21
#